data_AF-A0A3N1V8W3-F1
#
_entry.id   AF-A0A3N1V8W3-F1
#
_cell.length_a   1.000
_cell.length_b   1.000
_cell.length_c   1.000
_cell.angle_alpha   90.00
_cell.angle_beta   90.00
_cell.angle_gamma   90.00
#
_symmetry.space_group_name_H-M   'P 1'
#
loop_
_entity.id
_entity.type
_entity.pdbx_description
1 polymer ?
#
loop_
_entity_poly.entity_id
_entity_poly.type
_entity_poly.pdbx_seq_one_letter_code
_entity_poly.pdbx_strand_id
1 'polypeptide(L)'
;MSERALRGTRLVVTSYETDRGIDLAPRQAVEYACQNGHRFEMPFSVEAEIPPEWECKACGAMALLVDGDGPEEKKGKPARTHWDMLMERRTREELEEVLAERLAVLRSGAMNIAVHPRDSRKSA
;
A
#
# COMPACT_ATOMS: atom_id res chain seq x y z
N MET A 1 -43.16 -32.11 10.42
CA MET A 1 -41.91 -32.57 9.80
C MET A 1 -41.72 -31.81 8.50
N SER A 2 -40.99 -30.70 8.51
CA SER A 2 -40.76 -29.91 7.30
C SER A 2 -39.55 -30.46 6.54
N GLU A 3 -39.78 -31.46 5.69
CA GLU A 3 -38.82 -31.89 4.67
C GLU A 3 -38.74 -30.81 3.59
N ARG A 4 -37.89 -29.80 3.81
CA ARG A 4 -37.48 -28.88 2.74
C ARG A 4 -35.98 -29.07 2.54
N ALA A 5 -35.63 -29.70 1.44
CA ALA A 5 -34.23 -29.98 1.10
C ALA A 5 -33.43 -28.68 0.98
N LEU A 6 -32.32 -28.60 1.71
CA LEU A 6 -31.35 -27.52 1.58
C LEU A 6 -30.61 -27.69 0.25
N ARG A 7 -30.86 -26.82 -0.73
CA ARG A 7 -30.05 -26.70 -1.93
C ARG A 7 -29.08 -25.52 -1.77
N GLY A 8 -27.79 -25.80 -1.79
CA GLY A 8 -26.76 -24.76 -1.87
C GLY A 8 -26.56 -24.33 -3.32
N THR A 9 -26.63 -23.04 -3.58
CA THR A 9 -26.20 -22.43 -4.85
C THR A 9 -24.94 -21.60 -4.59
N ARG A 10 -23.98 -21.65 -5.53
CA ARG A 10 -22.77 -20.82 -5.50
C ARG A 10 -23.04 -19.51 -6.23
N LEU A 11 -22.31 -18.44 -5.87
CA LEU A 11 -22.28 -17.16 -6.60
C LEU A 11 -21.43 -17.26 -7.89
N VAL A 12 -21.64 -18.32 -8.66
CA VAL A 12 -20.90 -18.62 -9.89
C VAL A 12 -21.90 -19.07 -10.96
N VAL A 13 -21.66 -18.71 -12.21
CA VAL A 13 -22.44 -19.12 -13.37
C VAL A 13 -21.69 -20.22 -14.11
N THR A 14 -22.39 -21.27 -14.55
CA THR A 14 -21.84 -22.33 -15.41
C THR A 14 -22.28 -22.11 -16.85
N SER A 15 -21.34 -21.93 -17.79
CA SER A 15 -21.59 -21.91 -19.23
C SER A 15 -21.47 -23.31 -19.83
N TYR A 16 -22.14 -23.53 -20.97
CA TYR A 16 -22.08 -24.77 -21.76
C TYR A 16 -21.31 -24.59 -23.08
N GLU A 17 -20.50 -23.53 -23.18
CA GLU A 17 -19.70 -23.24 -24.37
C GLU A 17 -18.54 -24.23 -24.50
N THR A 18 -18.17 -24.55 -25.74
CA THR A 18 -17.12 -25.52 -26.07
C THR A 18 -15.85 -24.83 -26.54
N ASP A 19 -14.71 -25.12 -25.89
CA ASP A 19 -13.41 -24.49 -26.19
C ASP A 19 -12.69 -25.03 -27.44
N ARG A 20 -13.32 -25.91 -28.21
CA ARG A 20 -12.67 -26.60 -29.34
C ARG A 20 -12.84 -25.81 -30.64
N GLY A 21 -11.71 -25.48 -31.27
CA GLY A 21 -11.69 -24.84 -32.60
C GLY A 21 -11.95 -23.34 -32.59
N ILE A 22 -11.84 -22.69 -31.43
CA ILE A 22 -11.96 -21.23 -31.29
C ILE A 22 -10.60 -20.61 -31.56
N ASP A 23 -10.59 -19.55 -32.38
CA ASP A 23 -9.40 -18.71 -32.55
C ASP A 23 -9.24 -17.82 -31.32
N LEU A 24 -8.07 -17.88 -30.68
CA LEU A 24 -7.82 -17.12 -29.46
C LEU A 24 -7.61 -15.65 -29.81
N ALA A 25 -8.21 -14.76 -29.02
CA ALA A 25 -7.98 -13.33 -29.16
C ALA A 25 -6.47 -13.01 -29.08
N PRO A 26 -5.97 -12.10 -29.95
CA PRO A 26 -4.56 -11.75 -29.98
C PRO A 26 -4.13 -11.12 -28.66
N ARG A 27 -3.00 -11.61 -28.13
CA ARG A 27 -2.44 -11.20 -26.83
C ARG A 27 -0.95 -10.88 -26.95
N GLN A 28 -0.48 -9.96 -26.11
CA GLN A 28 0.91 -9.57 -25.95
C GLN A 28 1.38 -9.85 -24.52
N ALA A 29 2.64 -10.27 -24.36
CA ALA A 29 3.26 -10.45 -23.06
C ALA A 29 3.94 -9.14 -22.65
N VAL A 30 3.61 -8.65 -21.46
CA VAL A 30 4.13 -7.39 -20.91
C VAL A 30 4.94 -7.70 -19.65
N GLU A 31 6.18 -7.22 -19.57
CA GLU A 31 7.06 -7.46 -18.42
C GLU A 31 6.96 -6.35 -17.37
N TYR A 32 6.76 -6.75 -16.11
CA TYR A 32 6.79 -5.85 -14.95
C TYR A 32 7.92 -6.24 -13.99
N ALA A 33 8.52 -5.23 -13.36
CA ALA A 33 9.57 -5.38 -12.35
C ALA A 33 9.17 -4.71 -11.03
N CYS A 34 9.23 -5.47 -9.95
CA CYS A 34 8.98 -4.98 -8.59
C CYS A 34 10.25 -4.41 -7.96
N GLN A 35 10.09 -3.46 -7.02
CA GLN A 35 11.19 -2.91 -6.20
C GLN A 35 11.95 -4.00 -5.42
N ASN A 36 11.31 -5.14 -5.13
CA ASN A 36 11.93 -6.29 -4.47
C ASN A 36 12.75 -7.19 -5.43
N GLY A 37 12.89 -6.83 -6.71
CA GLY A 37 13.70 -7.55 -7.70
C GLY A 37 12.97 -8.68 -8.43
N HIS A 38 11.66 -8.86 -8.22
CA HIS A 38 10.85 -9.82 -8.97
C HIS A 38 10.50 -9.28 -10.36
N ARG A 39 10.74 -10.08 -11.41
CA ARG A 39 10.27 -9.84 -12.78
C ARG A 39 9.23 -10.87 -13.17
N PHE A 40 8.16 -10.45 -13.82
CA PHE A 40 7.10 -11.35 -14.27
C PHE A 40 6.39 -10.81 -15.51
N GLU A 41 5.86 -11.74 -16.30
CA GLU A 41 5.10 -11.43 -17.51
C GLU A 41 3.60 -11.50 -17.24
N MET A 42 2.87 -10.54 -17.81
CA MET A 42 1.41 -10.50 -17.78
C MET A 42 0.86 -10.44 -19.22
N PRO A 43 0.00 -11.40 -19.62
CA PRO A 43 -0.65 -11.35 -20.92
C PRO A 43 -1.77 -10.30 -20.93
N PHE A 44 -1.70 -9.37 -21.89
CA PHE A 44 -2.75 -8.41 -22.20
C PHE A 44 -3.28 -8.62 -23.61
N SER A 45 -4.50 -8.17 -23.89
CA SER A 45 -4.98 -8.06 -25.29
C SER A 45 -4.11 -7.06 -26.05
N VAL A 46 -3.90 -7.28 -27.34
CA VAL A 46 -3.16 -6.34 -28.21
C VAL A 46 -3.90 -4.99 -28.33
N GLU A 47 -5.22 -4.98 -28.17
CA GLU A 47 -6.05 -3.77 -28.25
C GLU A 47 -6.16 -3.03 -26.90
N ALA A 48 -5.64 -3.62 -25.81
CA ALA A 48 -5.77 -3.03 -24.48
C ALA A 48 -4.65 -2.02 -24.20
N GLU A 49 -5.01 -0.94 -23.51
CA GLU A 49 -4.03 -0.01 -22.94
C GLU A 49 -3.32 -0.67 -21.76
N ILE A 50 -1.98 -0.69 -21.80
CA ILE A 50 -1.15 -1.34 -20.78
C ILE A 50 -1.01 -0.39 -19.57
N PRO A 51 -1.39 -0.82 -18.35
CA PRO A 51 -1.16 -0.02 -17.15
C PRO A 51 0.34 0.12 -16.83
N PRO A 52 0.81 1.30 -16.37
CA PRO A 52 2.21 1.50 -16.01
C PRO A 52 2.61 0.77 -14.72
N GLU A 53 1.63 0.41 -13.88
CA GLU A 53 1.84 -0.29 -12.62
C GLU A 53 0.94 -1.52 -12.51
N TRP A 54 1.47 -2.60 -11.91
CA TRP A 54 0.74 -3.84 -11.69
C TRP A 54 1.13 -4.50 -10.37
N GLU A 55 0.20 -5.21 -9.74
CA GLU A 55 0.48 -5.91 -8.48
C GLU A 55 1.36 -7.14 -8.72
N CYS A 56 2.48 -7.22 -8.00
CA CYS A 56 3.39 -8.36 -8.11
C CYS A 56 2.75 -9.64 -7.56
N LYS A 57 2.64 -10.68 -8.40
CA LYS A 57 2.08 -12.00 -8.03
C LYS A 57 2.80 -12.70 -6.87
N ALA A 58 4.08 -12.36 -6.60
CA ALA A 58 4.88 -13.01 -5.57
C ALA A 58 4.82 -12.30 -4.21
N CYS A 59 4.70 -10.96 -4.19
CA CYS A 59 4.85 -10.18 -2.95
C CYS A 59 3.76 -9.12 -2.73
N GLY A 60 2.84 -8.94 -3.66
CA GLY A 60 1.75 -7.95 -3.57
C GLY A 60 2.20 -6.48 -3.67
N ALA A 61 3.51 -6.21 -3.78
CA ALA A 61 4.01 -4.86 -3.97
C ALA A 61 3.76 -4.38 -5.42
N MET A 62 3.68 -3.07 -5.59
CA MET A 62 3.54 -2.45 -6.91
C MET A 62 4.81 -2.69 -7.75
N ALA A 63 4.61 -3.27 -8.93
CA ALA A 63 5.62 -3.46 -9.94
C ALA A 63 5.41 -2.45 -11.07
N LEU A 64 6.51 -1.96 -11.63
CA LEU A 64 6.51 -1.00 -12.73
C LEU A 64 6.76 -1.71 -14.05
N LEU A 65 6.14 -1.20 -15.10
CA LEU A 65 6.35 -1.64 -16.47
C LEU A 65 7.83 -1.45 -16.86
N VAL A 66 8.47 -2.48 -17.42
CA VAL A 66 9.91 -2.44 -17.77
C VAL A 66 10.16 -1.58 -19.01
N ASP A 67 9.27 -1.65 -20.01
CA ASP A 67 9.43 -1.01 -21.32
C ASP A 67 8.60 0.28 -21.50
N GLY A 68 8.09 0.86 -20.41
CA GLY A 68 7.19 2.02 -20.43
C GLY A 68 7.76 3.28 -19.80
N ASP A 69 7.20 4.43 -20.18
CA ASP A 69 7.37 5.66 -19.41
C ASP A 69 6.83 5.44 -17.98
N GLY A 70 7.66 5.73 -16.98
CA GLY A 70 7.32 5.56 -15.57
C GLY A 70 6.03 6.31 -15.22
N PRO A 71 5.25 5.82 -14.24
CA PRO A 71 3.95 6.39 -13.92
C PRO A 71 4.08 7.89 -13.59
N GLU A 72 3.15 8.68 -14.12
CA GLU A 72 3.05 10.09 -13.80
C GLU A 72 2.71 10.24 -12.31
N GLU A 73 3.65 10.77 -11.53
CA GLU A 73 3.53 10.87 -10.08
C GLU A 73 2.47 11.92 -9.70
N LYS A 74 1.21 11.47 -9.62
CA LYS A 74 0.11 12.29 -9.10
C LYS A 74 0.31 12.42 -7.59
N LYS A 75 0.88 13.55 -7.16
CA LYS A 75 1.00 13.90 -5.74
C LYS A 75 -0.38 13.88 -5.08
N GLY A 76 -0.65 12.83 -4.32
CA GLY A 76 -1.84 12.72 -3.49
C GLY A 76 -1.86 13.81 -2.42
N LYS A 77 -3.06 14.21 -1.99
CA LYS A 77 -3.20 15.08 -0.81
C LYS A 77 -2.63 14.32 0.40
N PRO A 78 -1.69 14.90 1.16
CA PRO A 78 -1.15 14.23 2.33
C PRO A 78 -2.29 13.94 3.31
N ALA A 79 -2.25 12.76 3.92
CA ALA A 79 -3.18 12.42 4.99
C ALA A 79 -2.96 13.35 6.18
N ARG A 80 -4.05 13.66 6.88
CA ARG A 80 -4.01 14.52 8.06
C ARG A 80 -3.17 13.85 9.15
N THR A 81 -2.17 14.57 9.65
CA THR A 81 -1.26 14.07 10.68
C THR A 81 -1.75 14.46 12.08
N HIS A 82 -1.25 13.77 13.11
CA HIS A 82 -1.55 14.14 14.51
C HIS A 82 -1.06 15.57 14.83
N TRP A 83 -0.01 16.04 14.17
CA TRP A 83 0.47 17.42 14.28
C TRP A 83 -0.56 18.42 13.74
N ASP A 84 -1.14 18.15 12.58
CA ASP A 84 -2.20 19.01 12.01
C ASP A 84 -3.39 19.09 12.97
N MET A 85 -3.78 17.96 13.56
CA MET A 85 -4.82 17.92 14.58
C MET A 85 -4.45 18.71 15.85
N LEU A 86 -3.16 18.78 16.21
CA LEU A 86 -2.68 19.55 17.35
C LEU A 86 -2.71 21.05 17.07
N MET A 87 -2.24 21.45 15.89
CA MET A 87 -2.21 22.85 15.45
C MET A 87 -3.61 23.45 15.28
N GLU A 88 -4.64 22.63 15.11
CA GLU A 88 -6.04 23.09 15.10
C GLU A 88 -6.61 23.43 16.48
N ARG A 89 -6.00 22.94 17.57
CA ARG A 89 -6.49 23.12 18.95
C ARG A 89 -5.53 23.87 19.87
N ARG A 90 -4.28 24.04 19.45
CA ARG A 90 -3.21 24.69 20.20
C ARG A 90 -2.45 25.63 19.30
N THR A 91 -2.07 26.78 19.85
CA THR A 91 -1.16 27.70 19.17
C THR A 91 0.29 27.25 19.39
N ARG A 92 1.20 27.78 18.59
CA ARG A 92 2.63 27.47 18.73
C ARG A 92 3.19 27.95 20.07
N GLU A 93 2.70 29.08 20.57
CA GLU A 93 3.12 29.68 21.85
C GLU A 93 2.75 28.78 23.04
N GLU A 94 1.54 28.23 23.06
CA GLU A 94 1.10 27.27 24.09
C GLU A 94 1.95 25.99 24.08
N LEU A 95 2.38 25.54 22.89
CA LEU A 95 3.26 24.38 22.77
C LEU A 95 4.68 24.67 23.26
N GLU A 96 5.17 25.90 23.07
CA GLU A 96 6.48 26.33 23.57
C GLU A 96 6.50 26.41 25.10
N GLU A 97 5.43 26.89 25.73
CA GLU A 97 5.27 26.89 27.18
C GLU A 97 5.28 25.45 27.74
N VAL A 98 4.46 24.55 27.19
CA VAL A 98 4.42 23.14 27.58
C VAL A 98 5.79 22.47 27.39
N LEU A 99 6.50 22.80 26.31
CA LEU A 99 7.85 22.30 26.08
C LEU A 99 8.83 22.80 27.16
N ALA A 100 8.77 24.09 27.53
CA ALA A 100 9.61 24.67 28.56
C ALA A 100 9.37 24.02 29.93
N GLU A 101 8.11 23.78 30.31
CA GLU A 101 7.74 23.04 31.53
C GLU A 101 8.36 21.65 31.53
N ARG A 102 8.22 20.88 30.43
CA ARG A 102 8.78 19.53 30.34
C ARG A 102 10.29 19.54 30.40
N LEU A 103 10.95 20.48 29.73
CA LEU A 103 12.40 20.62 29.81
C LEU A 103 12.88 20.96 31.22
N ALA A 104 12.13 21.74 32.00
CA ALA A 104 12.45 22.03 33.39
C ALA A 104 12.41 20.75 34.25
N VAL A 105 11.37 19.93 34.10
CA VAL A 105 11.24 18.63 34.81
C VAL A 105 12.34 17.64 34.38
N LEU A 106 12.72 17.65 33.11
CA LEU A 106 13.81 16.81 32.60
C LEU A 106 15.14 17.22 33.23
N ARG A 107 15.43 18.53 33.26
CA ARG A 107 16.65 19.08 33.85
C ARG A 107 16.73 18.93 35.37
N SER A 108 15.59 18.87 36.06
CA SER A 108 15.56 18.61 37.51
C SER A 108 15.81 17.14 37.87
N GLY A 109 15.95 16.24 36.89
CA GLY A 109 16.20 14.82 37.10
C GLY A 109 15.00 14.03 37.62
N ALA A 110 13.82 14.65 37.67
CA ALA A 110 12.58 14.03 38.13
C ALA A 110 11.86 13.19 37.05
N MET A 111 12.34 13.22 35.80
CA MET A 111 11.81 12.37 34.73
C MET A 111 12.44 10.97 34.75
N ASN A 112 11.62 9.95 34.96
CA ASN A 112 11.96 8.57 34.60
C ASN A 112 11.83 8.41 33.07
N ILE A 113 12.88 8.79 32.34
CA ILE A 113 12.95 8.54 30.90
C ILE A 113 13.36 7.08 30.72
N ALA A 114 12.43 6.25 30.24
CA ALA A 114 12.82 5.00 29.61
C ALA A 114 13.62 5.37 28.36
N VAL A 115 14.95 5.23 28.43
CA VAL A 115 15.85 5.49 27.30
C VAL A 115 15.38 4.67 26.11
N HIS A 116 14.95 5.32 25.03
CA HIS A 116 14.51 4.62 23.84
C HIS A 116 15.70 3.84 23.27
N PRO A 117 15.57 2.55 22.92
CA PRO A 117 16.69 1.69 22.51
C PRO A 117 17.42 2.11 21.21
N ARG A 118 17.10 3.27 20.61
CA ARG A 118 17.85 3.87 19.50
C ARG A 118 19.01 4.74 19.96
N ASP A 119 18.97 5.25 21.20
CA ASP A 119 19.96 6.21 21.70
C ASP A 119 21.23 5.55 22.26
N SER A 120 21.23 4.24 22.49
CA SER A 120 22.41 3.48 22.93
C SER A 120 23.43 3.16 21.81
N ARG A 121 23.17 3.59 20.56
CA ARG A 121 23.95 3.14 19.38
C ARG A 121 25.08 4.07 18.93
N LYS A 122 25.48 5.09 19.70
CA LYS A 122 26.64 5.94 19.36
C LYS A 122 27.55 6.20 20.54
N SER A 123 28.58 5.38 20.66
CA SER A 123 29.91 5.71 21.19
C SER A 123 30.88 4.62 20.71
N ALA A 124 31.45 4.82 19.53
CA ALA A 124 32.64 4.17 19.01
C ALA A 124 33.46 5.25 18.29
#